data_AF-A0A1H9HG89-F1
#
_entry.id   AF-A0A1H9HG89-F1
#
_cell.length_a   1.000
_cell.length_b   1.000
_cell.length_c   1.000
_cell.angle_alpha   90.00
_cell.angle_beta   90.00
_cell.angle_gamma   90.00
#
_symmetry.space_group_name_H-M   'P 1'
#
loop_
_entity.id
_entity.type
_entity.pdbx_description
1 polymer ?
#
loop_
_entity_poly.entity_id
_entity_poly.type
_entity_poly.pdbx_seq_one_letter_code
_entity_poly.pdbx_strand_id
1 'polypeptide(L)'
;MRLPAPRGHMSSALVTALRQPPLPRPALLASGGTREAWLDDDLQLSLWICYELRTHGFDDVAAGWEEHPALAQFHAALEARWEKELRSLTEVTSPAPLSEEGLAELRRHHAFWQPRREMRSVLRDIHGDAYGTRSERTHSVLFTVTLRDLDPNALVDDMPAPTLALVNALSLFGLHQRLVGALVGFLSAVDTIGGDPFAQLLPVQCPPEDVRLGFTACHELHARLTQHVHASRQAGRSSLRGRWSLTQGRVNVGC
;
A
#
# COMPACT_ATOMS: atom_id res chain seq x y z
N MET A 1 2.57 8.11 -14.82
CA MET A 1 3.59 7.25 -14.15
C MET A 1 3.77 5.99 -15.00
N ARG A 2 4.98 5.41 -15.08
CA ARG A 2 5.20 4.12 -15.77
C ARG A 2 5.03 2.94 -14.82
N LEU A 3 4.72 1.77 -15.39
CA LEU A 3 4.67 0.51 -14.67
C LEU A 3 6.04 0.19 -14.02
N PRO A 4 6.05 -0.26 -12.76
CA PRO A 4 7.27 -0.58 -12.04
C PRO A 4 7.96 -1.86 -12.52
N ALA A 5 9.20 -2.05 -12.09
CA ALA A 5 9.96 -3.27 -12.29
C ALA A 5 9.31 -4.43 -11.50
N PRO A 6 9.08 -5.59 -12.13
CA PRO A 6 8.45 -6.73 -11.45
C PRO A 6 9.38 -7.34 -10.38
N ARG A 7 8.77 -7.90 -9.35
CA ARG A 7 9.44 -8.48 -8.17
C ARG A 7 9.21 -9.99 -7.99
N GLY A 8 8.48 -10.61 -8.90
CA GLY A 8 8.25 -12.04 -8.93
C GLY A 8 7.38 -12.46 -10.12
N HIS A 9 6.85 -13.68 -10.06
CA HIS A 9 6.11 -14.27 -11.18
C HIS A 9 4.77 -13.56 -11.43
N MET A 10 4.09 -13.11 -10.37
CA MET A 10 2.78 -12.46 -10.49
C MET A 10 2.92 -11.08 -11.12
N SER A 11 3.79 -10.23 -10.56
CA SER A 11 4.06 -8.90 -11.09
C SER A 11 4.72 -8.94 -12.47
N SER A 12 5.56 -9.95 -12.77
CA SER A 12 6.13 -10.13 -14.11
C SER A 12 5.06 -10.45 -15.15
N ALA A 13 4.16 -11.40 -14.85
CA ALA A 13 3.05 -11.74 -15.72
C ALA A 13 2.09 -10.56 -15.92
N LEU A 14 1.77 -9.83 -14.84
CA LEU A 14 0.92 -8.65 -14.87
C LEU A 14 1.53 -7.53 -15.73
N VAL A 15 2.77 -7.11 -15.45
CA VAL A 15 3.44 -6.04 -16.19
C VAL A 15 3.61 -6.40 -17.66
N THR A 16 3.94 -7.65 -17.97
CA THR A 16 4.05 -8.13 -19.36
C THR A 16 2.72 -8.05 -20.08
N ALA A 17 1.64 -8.50 -19.45
CA ALA A 17 0.31 -8.47 -20.03
C ALA A 17 -0.19 -7.03 -20.26
N LEU A 18 -0.02 -6.16 -19.26
CA LEU A 18 -0.52 -4.77 -19.29
C LEU A 18 0.10 -3.90 -20.40
N ARG A 19 1.34 -4.21 -20.83
CA ARG A 19 2.02 -3.48 -21.91
C ARG A 19 1.50 -3.81 -23.31
N GLN A 20 0.67 -4.84 -23.43
CA GLN A 20 0.08 -5.28 -24.69
C GLN A 20 -1.43 -5.10 -24.66
N PRO A 21 -2.09 -4.86 -25.81
CA PRO A 21 -3.54 -4.91 -25.88
C PRO A 21 -4.07 -6.24 -25.29
N PRO A 22 -5.14 -6.22 -24.48
CA PRO A 22 -5.58 -7.41 -23.77
C PRO A 22 -6.00 -8.50 -24.74
N LEU A 23 -5.42 -9.69 -24.56
CA LEU A 23 -5.89 -10.91 -25.22
C LEU A 23 -7.21 -11.38 -24.59
N PRO A 24 -8.05 -12.15 -25.29
CA PRO A 24 -9.29 -12.70 -24.72
C PRO A 24 -9.07 -13.54 -23.44
N ARG A 25 -7.89 -14.15 -23.32
CA ARG A 25 -7.45 -14.91 -22.14
C ARG A 25 -5.99 -14.57 -21.83
N PRO A 26 -5.73 -13.47 -21.11
CA PRO A 26 -4.37 -13.09 -20.78
C PRO A 26 -3.81 -14.03 -19.70
N ALA A 27 -2.51 -14.28 -19.75
CA ALA A 27 -1.82 -15.15 -18.81
C ALA A 27 -1.53 -14.43 -17.47
N LEU A 28 -2.58 -14.02 -16.76
CA LEU A 28 -2.46 -13.49 -15.40
C LEU A 28 -2.36 -14.65 -14.40
N LEU A 29 -1.41 -14.56 -13.47
CA LEU A 29 -1.08 -15.65 -12.53
C LEU A 29 -1.25 -15.17 -11.09
N ALA A 30 -2.22 -15.72 -10.36
CA ALA A 30 -2.35 -15.51 -8.91
C ALA A 30 -1.74 -16.70 -8.15
N SER A 31 -0.69 -16.45 -7.38
CA SER A 31 -0.07 -17.46 -6.52
C SER A 31 -0.55 -17.31 -5.07
N GLY A 32 -0.79 -18.44 -4.41
CA GLY A 32 -1.03 -18.48 -2.97
C GLY A 32 0.20 -18.09 -2.13
N GLY A 33 1.40 -18.13 -2.74
CA GLY A 33 2.67 -17.84 -2.09
C GLY A 33 2.98 -18.77 -0.90
N THR A 34 4.20 -18.68 -0.38
CA THR A 34 4.60 -19.36 0.87
C THR A 34 5.04 -18.37 1.96
N ARG A 35 5.11 -17.08 1.61
CA ARG A 35 5.48 -15.99 2.52
C ARG A 35 4.25 -15.37 3.14
N GLU A 36 4.44 -14.84 4.34
CA GLU A 36 3.50 -13.90 4.97
C GLU A 36 3.17 -12.77 3.99
N ALA A 37 1.89 -12.47 3.81
CA ALA A 37 1.45 -11.59 2.73
C ALA A 37 2.04 -10.17 2.83
N TRP A 38 2.27 -9.65 4.03
CA TRP A 38 2.88 -8.32 4.24
C TRP A 38 4.39 -8.27 3.98
N LEU A 39 5.06 -9.42 3.84
CA LEU A 39 6.47 -9.55 3.42
C LEU A 39 6.62 -10.06 1.98
N ASP A 40 5.51 -10.32 1.29
CA ASP A 40 5.50 -10.84 -0.08
C ASP A 40 5.56 -9.67 -1.08
N ASP A 41 6.78 -9.29 -1.49
CA ASP A 41 7.02 -8.22 -2.45
C ASP A 41 6.26 -8.37 -3.78
N ASP A 42 6.07 -9.61 -4.24
CA ASP A 42 5.40 -9.88 -5.52
C ASP A 42 3.89 -9.66 -5.38
N LEU A 43 3.29 -10.15 -4.28
CA LEU A 43 1.88 -9.89 -3.95
C LEU A 43 1.62 -8.39 -3.76
N GLN A 44 2.41 -7.73 -2.91
CA GLN A 44 2.16 -6.34 -2.53
C GLN A 44 2.37 -5.38 -3.70
N LEU A 45 3.35 -5.63 -4.57
CA LEU A 45 3.52 -4.86 -5.80
C LEU A 45 2.36 -5.10 -6.77
N SER A 46 1.93 -6.36 -6.94
CA SER A 46 0.81 -6.69 -7.84
C SER A 46 -0.50 -6.04 -7.40
N LEU A 47 -0.81 -6.06 -6.11
CA LEU A 47 -1.96 -5.34 -5.51
C LEU A 47 -1.87 -3.84 -5.78
N TRP A 48 -0.70 -3.24 -5.51
CA TRP A 48 -0.51 -1.82 -5.69
C TRP A 48 -0.72 -1.40 -7.16
N ILE A 49 -0.19 -2.17 -8.13
CA ILE A 49 -0.42 -1.92 -9.57
C ILE A 49 -1.92 -1.97 -9.88
N CYS A 50 -2.65 -2.98 -9.39
CA CYS A 50 -4.09 -3.10 -9.62
C CYS A 50 -4.87 -1.93 -9.00
N TYR A 51 -4.48 -1.47 -7.81
CA TYR A 51 -5.09 -0.31 -7.16
C TYR A 51 -4.81 1.00 -7.89
N GLU A 52 -3.59 1.22 -8.36
CA GLU A 52 -3.24 2.41 -9.15
C GLU A 52 -3.95 2.42 -10.50
N LEU A 53 -4.06 1.28 -11.19
CA LEU A 53 -4.83 1.16 -12.42
C LEU A 53 -6.29 1.59 -12.25
N ARG A 54 -6.90 1.23 -11.11
CA ARG A 54 -8.30 1.57 -10.82
C ARG A 54 -8.53 3.06 -10.52
N THR A 55 -7.49 3.80 -10.15
CA THR A 55 -7.64 5.15 -9.59
C THR A 55 -6.92 6.25 -10.36
N HIS A 56 -5.81 5.94 -11.03
CA HIS A 56 -5.00 6.91 -11.79
C HIS A 56 -4.52 6.40 -13.15
N GLY A 57 -4.21 5.11 -13.28
CA GLY A 57 -3.63 4.52 -14.50
C GLY A 57 -2.11 4.69 -14.64
N PHE A 58 -1.55 4.16 -15.72
CA PHE A 58 -0.12 4.27 -16.06
C PHE A 58 0.06 4.67 -17.53
N ASP A 59 1.15 5.37 -17.83
CA ASP A 59 1.44 5.94 -19.15
C ASP A 59 1.81 4.88 -20.20
N ASP A 60 2.25 3.70 -19.75
CA ASP A 60 2.76 2.60 -20.58
C ASP A 60 1.90 1.33 -20.51
N VAL A 61 0.64 1.46 -20.08
CA VAL A 61 -0.40 0.42 -20.15
C VAL A 61 -1.18 0.56 -21.46
N ALA A 62 -1.43 -0.57 -22.13
CA ALA A 62 -2.21 -0.58 -23.36
C ALA A 62 -3.70 -0.29 -23.10
N ALA A 63 -4.37 0.35 -24.06
CA ALA A 63 -5.80 0.62 -23.99
C ALA A 63 -6.63 -0.69 -23.91
N GLY A 64 -7.81 -0.62 -23.28
CA GLY A 64 -8.78 -1.72 -23.21
C GLY A 64 -8.69 -2.59 -21.96
N TRP A 65 -7.67 -2.42 -21.12
CA TRP A 65 -7.55 -3.16 -19.86
C TRP A 65 -8.59 -2.76 -18.80
N GLU A 66 -9.10 -1.51 -18.84
CA GLU A 66 -10.09 -0.97 -17.90
C GLU A 66 -11.39 -1.80 -17.87
N GLU A 67 -11.82 -2.25 -19.05
CA GLU A 67 -13.04 -3.04 -19.24
C GLU A 67 -12.77 -4.55 -19.22
N HIS A 68 -11.51 -4.98 -19.14
CA HIS A 68 -11.16 -6.38 -19.34
C HIS A 68 -11.39 -7.21 -18.06
N PRO A 69 -12.29 -8.21 -18.06
CA PRO A 69 -12.73 -8.90 -16.85
C PRO A 69 -11.62 -9.72 -16.17
N ALA A 70 -10.61 -10.17 -16.92
CA ALA A 70 -9.49 -10.91 -16.34
C ALA A 70 -8.68 -10.08 -15.33
N LEU A 71 -8.58 -8.76 -15.53
CA LEU A 71 -7.88 -7.88 -14.59
C LEU A 71 -8.65 -7.75 -13.27
N ALA A 72 -9.98 -7.61 -13.34
CA ALA A 72 -10.84 -7.58 -12.16
C ALA A 72 -10.81 -8.92 -11.40
N GLN A 73 -10.85 -10.06 -12.11
CA GLN A 73 -10.74 -11.39 -11.50
C GLN A 73 -9.39 -11.60 -10.81
N PHE A 74 -8.30 -11.23 -11.50
CA PHE A 74 -6.96 -11.29 -10.93
C PHE A 74 -6.85 -10.45 -9.65
N HIS A 75 -7.30 -9.19 -9.70
CA HIS A 75 -7.29 -8.30 -8.56
C HIS A 75 -8.10 -8.86 -7.39
N ALA A 76 -9.32 -9.34 -7.63
CA ALA A 76 -10.17 -9.94 -6.60
C ALA A 76 -9.52 -11.16 -5.93
N ALA A 77 -8.76 -11.98 -6.67
CA ALA A 77 -8.02 -13.09 -6.10
C ALA A 77 -6.89 -12.61 -5.16
N LEU A 78 -6.21 -11.53 -5.52
CA LEU A 78 -5.17 -10.95 -4.66
C LEU A 78 -5.77 -10.33 -3.39
N GLU A 79 -6.87 -9.60 -3.54
CA GLU A 79 -7.58 -8.99 -2.41
C GLU A 79 -8.14 -10.05 -1.46
N ALA A 80 -8.67 -11.16 -1.98
CA ALA A 80 -9.15 -12.26 -1.16
C ALA A 80 -8.02 -12.87 -0.31
N ARG A 81 -6.84 -13.07 -0.91
CA ARG A 81 -5.64 -13.51 -0.16
C ARG A 81 -5.25 -12.46 0.88
N TRP A 82 -5.20 -11.19 0.50
CA TRP A 82 -4.75 -10.12 1.37
C TRP A 82 -5.67 -9.91 2.56
N GLU A 83 -6.97 -9.83 2.32
CA GLU A 83 -7.97 -9.67 3.38
C GLU A 83 -7.96 -10.84 4.35
N LYS A 84 -7.83 -12.07 3.84
CA LYS A 84 -7.74 -13.26 4.70
C LYS A 84 -6.59 -13.14 5.69
N GLU A 85 -5.43 -12.66 5.24
CA GLU A 85 -4.26 -12.45 6.09
C GLU A 85 -4.43 -11.24 7.02
N LEU A 86 -5.11 -10.18 6.61
CA LEU A 86 -5.45 -9.07 7.52
C LEU A 86 -6.39 -9.52 8.65
N ARG A 87 -7.35 -10.40 8.33
CA ARG A 87 -8.30 -10.93 9.33
C ARG A 87 -7.66 -11.95 10.28
N SER A 88 -6.52 -12.52 9.93
CA SER A 88 -5.76 -13.40 10.84
C SER A 88 -4.84 -12.63 11.78
N LEU A 89 -4.70 -11.31 11.60
CA LEU A 89 -3.89 -10.47 12.46
C LEU A 89 -4.42 -10.47 13.90
N THR A 90 -3.48 -10.57 14.83
CA THR A 90 -3.69 -10.36 16.25
C THR A 90 -2.68 -9.33 16.70
N GLU A 91 -3.05 -8.48 17.65
CA GLU A 91 -2.16 -7.44 18.16
C GLU A 91 -1.10 -8.09 19.07
N VAL A 92 0.07 -8.38 18.50
CA VAL A 92 1.16 -9.12 19.15
C VAL A 92 2.53 -8.52 18.83
N THR A 93 2.63 -7.64 17.82
CA THR A 93 3.91 -7.11 17.35
C THR A 93 4.23 -5.80 18.07
N SER A 94 5.25 -5.81 18.92
CA SER A 94 5.81 -4.56 19.46
C SER A 94 6.66 -3.83 18.41
N PRO A 95 6.51 -2.50 18.25
CA PRO A 95 7.36 -1.72 17.37
C PRO A 95 8.82 -1.73 17.87
N ALA A 96 9.78 -1.63 16.94
CA ALA A 96 11.19 -1.53 17.31
C ALA A 96 11.55 -0.11 17.78
N PRO A 97 12.41 0.06 18.80
CA PRO A 97 12.97 1.38 19.12
C PRO A 97 13.88 1.84 17.96
N LEU A 98 13.63 3.05 17.44
CA LEU A 98 14.37 3.64 16.33
C LEU A 98 15.33 4.74 16.81
N SER A 99 16.53 4.82 16.21
CA SER A 99 17.41 5.99 16.34
C SER A 99 16.87 7.19 15.55
N GLU A 100 17.46 8.38 15.70
CA GLU A 100 17.09 9.57 14.92
C GLU A 100 17.19 9.32 13.40
N GLU A 101 18.22 8.62 12.95
CA GLU A 101 18.36 8.24 11.54
C GLU A 101 17.34 7.18 11.12
N GLY A 102 16.94 6.29 12.02
CA GLY A 102 15.85 5.33 11.79
C GLY A 102 14.50 6.02 11.62
N LEU A 103 14.21 7.03 12.45
CA LEU A 103 13.02 7.87 12.32
C LEU A 103 13.04 8.66 11.00
N ALA A 104 14.19 9.19 10.58
CA ALA A 104 14.33 9.87 9.30
C ALA A 104 14.09 8.92 8.11
N GLU A 105 14.55 7.67 8.19
CA GLU A 105 14.23 6.63 7.19
C GLU A 105 12.74 6.31 7.18
N LEU A 106 12.13 6.06 8.34
CA LEU A 106 10.69 5.76 8.44
C LEU A 106 9.84 6.89 7.83
N ARG A 107 10.18 8.16 8.12
CA ARG A 107 9.49 9.31 7.55
C ARG A 107 9.51 9.30 6.03
N ARG A 108 10.58 8.84 5.37
CA ARG A 108 10.65 8.71 3.90
C ARG A 108 9.69 7.67 3.34
N HIS A 109 9.49 6.53 4.04
CA HIS A 109 8.50 5.51 3.64
C HIS A 109 7.06 6.01 3.81
N HIS A 110 6.79 6.76 4.89
CA HIS A 110 5.50 7.41 5.10
C HIS A 110 5.26 8.59 4.15
N ALA A 111 6.33 9.19 3.61
CA ALA A 111 6.30 10.28 2.65
C ALA A 111 5.78 9.88 1.25
N PHE A 112 5.56 8.60 0.98
CA PHE A 112 4.96 8.14 -0.28
C PHE A 112 3.43 8.27 -0.30
N TRP A 113 2.80 8.66 0.82
CA TRP A 113 1.35 8.69 0.98
C TRP A 113 0.67 9.80 0.15
N GLN A 114 0.10 9.43 -1.02
CA GLN A 114 -0.80 10.27 -1.84
C GLN A 114 -2.27 9.93 -1.52
N PRO A 115 -3.05 10.87 -0.99
CA PRO A 115 -4.41 10.58 -0.54
C PRO A 115 -5.39 10.55 -1.71
N ARG A 116 -6.19 9.48 -1.81
CA ARG A 116 -7.10 9.25 -2.95
C ARG A 116 -8.44 9.95 -2.78
N ARG A 117 -8.94 10.49 -3.90
CA ARG A 117 -10.12 11.35 -4.02
C ARG A 117 -11.40 10.51 -4.05
N GLU A 118 -12.39 11.00 -3.29
CA GLU A 118 -13.82 10.62 -3.22
C GLU A 118 -14.26 9.65 -2.11
N MET A 119 -14.79 10.22 -1.00
CA MET A 119 -15.89 9.61 -0.23
C MET A 119 -16.68 10.72 0.49
N ARG A 120 -18.00 10.78 0.26
CA ARG A 120 -18.81 12.02 0.37
C ARG A 120 -19.61 12.12 1.66
N SER A 121 -19.10 12.88 2.65
CA SER A 121 -19.79 14.01 3.32
C SER A 121 -19.21 14.31 4.71
N VAL A 122 -18.97 13.31 5.57
CA VAL A 122 -18.26 13.48 6.86
C VAL A 122 -16.74 13.50 6.66
N LEU A 123 -16.24 12.70 5.71
CA LEU A 123 -14.86 12.80 5.25
C LEU A 123 -14.57 14.14 4.55
N ARG A 124 -15.57 14.96 4.20
CA ARG A 124 -15.37 16.25 3.50
C ARG A 124 -14.81 17.33 4.42
N ASP A 125 -15.10 17.29 5.71
CA ASP A 125 -14.55 18.24 6.69
C ASP A 125 -13.14 17.82 7.10
N ILE A 126 -12.90 16.52 7.25
CA ILE A 126 -11.55 15.94 7.41
C ILE A 126 -10.72 16.13 6.12
N HIS A 127 -11.30 15.99 4.92
CA HIS A 127 -10.68 16.38 3.65
C HIS A 127 -10.56 17.91 3.52
N GLY A 128 -11.41 18.68 4.20
CA GLY A 128 -11.40 20.13 4.21
C GLY A 128 -10.22 20.67 5.03
N ASP A 129 -9.82 19.95 6.07
CA ASP A 129 -8.62 20.22 6.86
C ASP A 129 -7.37 19.48 6.34
N ALA A 130 -7.54 18.27 5.76
CA ALA A 130 -6.46 17.53 5.10
C ALA A 130 -6.13 18.03 3.68
N TYR A 131 -7.10 18.58 2.93
CA TYR A 131 -6.91 19.07 1.54
C TYR A 131 -7.46 20.49 1.30
N GLY A 132 -7.97 21.17 2.34
CA GLY A 132 -8.22 22.60 2.31
C GLY A 132 -9.50 23.01 1.59
N THR A 133 -10.48 23.53 2.33
CA THR A 133 -11.48 24.43 1.74
C THR A 133 -10.93 25.85 1.51
N ARG A 134 -9.74 26.23 1.99
CA ARG A 134 -9.06 27.51 1.66
C ARG A 134 -7.54 27.45 1.87
N SER A 135 -6.81 28.13 0.98
CA SER A 135 -5.40 28.60 1.10
C SER A 135 -4.26 27.58 0.93
N GLU A 136 -3.06 28.12 0.74
CA GLU A 136 -1.71 27.56 0.56
C GLU A 136 -1.25 26.53 1.64
N ARG A 137 -2.19 25.96 2.40
CA ARG A 137 -2.02 25.06 3.56
C ARG A 137 -2.64 23.67 3.36
N THR A 138 -3.01 23.27 2.15
CA THR A 138 -3.44 21.89 1.82
C THR A 138 -2.39 20.89 2.33
N HIS A 139 -2.72 19.84 3.10
CA HIS A 139 -1.69 18.89 3.56
C HIS A 139 -0.99 18.20 2.39
N SER A 140 -1.61 18.02 1.21
CA SER A 140 -0.87 17.57 0.02
C SER A 140 0.10 18.62 -0.53
N VAL A 141 -0.18 19.93 -0.41
CA VAL A 141 0.75 21.02 -0.78
C VAL A 141 1.84 21.18 0.26
N LEU A 142 1.50 21.17 1.55
CA LEU A 142 2.47 21.17 2.64
C LEU A 142 3.33 19.91 2.57
N PHE A 143 2.76 18.72 2.41
CA PHE A 143 3.48 17.48 2.18
C PHE A 143 4.33 17.52 0.91
N THR A 144 3.84 18.05 -0.21
CA THR A 144 4.65 18.26 -1.44
C THR A 144 5.80 19.25 -1.19
N VAL A 145 5.59 20.27 -0.36
CA VAL A 145 6.61 21.25 0.05
C VAL A 145 7.60 20.64 1.03
N THR A 146 7.17 19.79 1.97
CA THR A 146 8.02 19.03 2.91
C THR A 146 8.77 17.91 2.20
N LEU A 147 8.15 17.30 1.19
CA LEU A 147 8.74 16.33 0.27
C LEU A 147 9.68 16.98 -0.73
N ARG A 148 9.59 18.30 -0.96
CA ARG A 148 10.47 19.01 -1.89
C ARG A 148 11.94 18.95 -1.45
N ASP A 149 12.14 18.75 -0.15
CA ASP A 149 13.45 18.55 0.49
C ASP A 149 13.81 17.06 0.66
N LEU A 150 12.93 16.14 0.27
CA LEU A 150 13.17 14.70 0.16
C LEU A 150 13.34 14.32 -1.31
N ASP A 151 14.22 13.35 -1.61
CA ASP A 151 14.50 12.94 -3.00
C ASP A 151 13.19 12.52 -3.71
N PRO A 152 12.66 13.30 -4.68
CA PRO A 152 11.41 13.00 -5.37
C PRO A 152 11.51 11.77 -6.28
N ASN A 153 12.71 11.18 -6.37
CA ASN A 153 12.97 9.95 -7.11
C ASN A 153 12.77 8.68 -6.27
N ALA A 154 12.15 8.76 -5.08
CA ALA A 154 11.67 7.57 -4.39
C ALA A 154 10.54 6.93 -5.20
N LEU A 155 10.93 6.09 -6.15
CA LEU A 155 10.03 5.37 -7.03
C LEU A 155 9.44 4.19 -6.26
N VAL A 156 8.22 3.78 -6.64
CA VAL A 156 7.59 2.57 -6.09
C VAL A 156 8.52 1.34 -6.21
N ASP A 157 9.43 1.34 -7.19
CA ASP A 157 10.47 0.33 -7.39
C ASP A 157 11.37 0.10 -6.17
N ASP A 158 11.57 1.12 -5.35
CA ASP A 158 12.40 1.08 -4.14
C ASP A 158 11.59 0.82 -2.86
N MET A 159 10.25 0.78 -2.93
CA MET A 159 9.40 0.58 -1.75
C MET A 159 9.35 -0.89 -1.33
N PRO A 160 9.71 -1.25 -0.09
CA PRO A 160 9.66 -2.65 0.35
C PRO A 160 8.20 -3.12 0.57
N ALA A 161 7.97 -4.43 0.55
CA ALA A 161 6.65 -5.02 0.80
C ALA A 161 5.89 -4.46 2.03
N PRO A 162 6.51 -4.24 3.21
CA PRO A 162 5.80 -3.70 4.37
C PRO A 162 5.23 -2.30 4.15
N THR A 163 5.90 -1.48 3.34
CA THR A 163 5.40 -0.13 2.98
C THR A 163 4.18 -0.27 2.07
N LEU A 164 4.26 -1.11 1.04
CA LEU A 164 3.14 -1.36 0.13
C LEU A 164 1.96 -2.02 0.85
N ALA A 165 2.20 -2.88 1.84
CA ALA A 165 1.18 -3.53 2.63
C ALA A 165 0.28 -2.53 3.37
N LEU A 166 0.85 -1.49 3.99
CA LEU A 166 0.07 -0.42 4.62
C LEU A 166 -0.84 0.30 3.60
N VAL A 167 -0.28 0.66 2.44
CA VAL A 167 -1.01 1.37 1.38
C VAL A 167 -2.12 0.51 0.77
N ASN A 168 -1.83 -0.77 0.55
CA ASN A 168 -2.77 -1.73 0.01
C ASN A 168 -3.88 -2.06 1.01
N ALA A 169 -3.60 -2.11 2.32
CA ALA A 169 -4.63 -2.24 3.36
C ALA A 169 -5.61 -1.07 3.33
N LEU A 170 -5.12 0.17 3.27
CA LEU A 170 -6.02 1.32 3.16
C LEU A 170 -6.80 1.32 1.84
N SER A 171 -6.15 0.95 0.73
CA SER A 171 -6.82 0.86 -0.57
C SER A 171 -7.94 -0.19 -0.56
N LEU A 172 -7.69 -1.37 0.03
CA LEU A 172 -8.69 -2.41 0.24
C LEU A 172 -9.87 -1.87 1.07
N PHE A 173 -9.60 -1.26 2.23
CA PHE A 173 -10.68 -0.75 3.08
C PHE A 173 -11.45 0.42 2.45
N GLY A 174 -10.76 1.27 1.70
CA GLY A 174 -11.34 2.45 1.04
C GLY A 174 -12.16 2.14 -0.21
N LEU A 175 -11.87 1.05 -0.92
CA LEU A 175 -12.52 0.71 -2.19
C LEU A 175 -13.67 -0.29 -2.06
N HIS A 176 -13.89 -0.84 -0.86
CA HIS A 176 -14.91 -1.85 -0.59
C HIS A 176 -15.89 -1.37 0.49
N GLN A 177 -17.14 -1.13 0.10
CA GLN A 177 -18.19 -0.65 1.02
C GLN A 177 -18.37 -1.54 2.25
N ARG A 178 -18.20 -2.86 2.10
CA ARG A 178 -18.29 -3.83 3.22
C ARG A 178 -17.15 -3.71 4.24
N LEU A 179 -16.10 -2.94 3.94
CA LEU A 179 -14.92 -2.75 4.78
C LEU A 179 -14.82 -1.33 5.34
N VAL A 180 -15.88 -0.52 5.24
CA VAL A 180 -15.89 0.86 5.77
C VAL A 180 -15.62 0.88 7.28
N GLY A 181 -16.09 -0.10 8.04
CA GLY A 181 -15.75 -0.21 9.47
C GLY A 181 -14.25 -0.38 9.70
N ALA A 182 -13.58 -1.22 8.90
CA ALA A 182 -12.13 -1.37 8.94
C ALA A 182 -11.40 -0.11 8.48
N LEU A 183 -11.94 0.63 7.51
CA LEU A 183 -11.38 1.93 7.13
C LEU A 183 -11.39 2.91 8.32
N VAL A 184 -12.53 3.01 9.03
CA VAL A 184 -12.66 3.87 10.21
C VAL A 184 -11.63 3.49 11.26
N GLY A 185 -11.54 2.21 11.62
CA GLY A 185 -10.56 1.74 12.60
C GLY A 185 -9.11 1.99 12.19
N PHE A 186 -8.78 1.78 10.92
CA PHE A 186 -7.44 2.02 10.39
C PHE A 186 -7.07 3.50 10.48
N LEU A 187 -7.99 4.41 10.11
CA LEU A 187 -7.75 5.85 10.20
C LEU A 187 -7.67 6.34 11.66
N SER A 188 -8.49 5.79 12.57
CA SER A 188 -8.36 6.06 14.02
C SER A 188 -7.01 5.64 14.59
N ALA A 189 -6.44 4.53 14.11
CA ALA A 189 -5.09 4.10 14.50
C ALA A 189 -4.02 5.06 13.96
N VAL A 190 -4.10 5.46 12.68
CA VAL A 190 -3.21 6.48 12.10
C VAL A 190 -3.27 7.78 12.91
N ASP A 191 -4.45 8.17 13.36
CA ASP A 191 -4.66 9.35 14.20
C ASP A 191 -3.96 9.26 15.55
N THR A 192 -4.09 8.11 16.19
CA THR A 192 -3.44 7.81 17.47
C THR A 192 -1.91 7.80 17.33
N ILE A 193 -1.41 7.48 16.14
CA ILE A 193 0.02 7.50 15.78
C ILE A 193 0.48 8.90 15.33
N GLY A 194 -0.43 9.77 14.87
CA GLY A 194 -0.12 11.04 14.18
C GLY A 194 -0.52 12.33 14.91
N GLY A 195 -1.35 12.27 15.95
CA GLY A 195 -1.83 13.45 16.68
C GLY A 195 -3.01 14.16 16.00
N ASP A 196 -4.22 13.72 16.36
CA ASP A 196 -5.54 14.37 16.38
C ASP A 196 -6.02 15.16 15.12
N PRO A 197 -6.49 14.47 14.06
CA PRO A 197 -7.63 14.96 13.26
C PRO A 197 -8.83 13.99 13.12
N PHE A 198 -8.80 12.75 13.60
CA PHE A 198 -9.81 11.72 13.31
C PHE A 198 -10.67 11.26 14.51
N ALA A 199 -10.51 11.85 15.70
CA ALA A 199 -11.41 11.66 16.84
C ALA A 199 -12.90 11.88 16.48
N GLN A 200 -13.17 12.59 15.38
CA GLN A 200 -14.50 12.88 14.86
C GLN A 200 -15.12 11.78 13.98
N LEU A 201 -14.40 10.68 13.66
CA LEU A 201 -14.93 9.52 12.92
C LEU A 201 -15.85 8.61 13.77
N LEU A 202 -15.94 8.87 15.08
CA LEU A 202 -16.71 8.08 16.04
C LEU A 202 -18.26 8.03 15.87
N PRO A 203 -18.96 8.87 15.06
CA PRO A 203 -20.41 8.71 14.91
C PRO A 203 -20.83 7.72 13.82
N VAL A 204 -19.91 7.06 13.09
CA VAL A 204 -20.30 6.00 12.14
C VAL A 204 -20.64 4.74 12.95
N GLN A 205 -21.89 4.28 12.88
CA GLN A 205 -22.35 3.01 13.46
C GLN A 205 -21.76 1.84 12.65
N CYS A 206 -20.49 1.55 12.86
CA CYS A 206 -19.81 0.38 12.31
C CYS A 206 -19.84 -0.78 13.31
N PRO A 207 -19.92 -2.03 12.84
CA PRO A 207 -19.72 -3.19 13.70
C PRO A 207 -18.38 -3.09 14.45
N PRO A 208 -18.35 -3.30 15.77
CA PRO A 208 -17.11 -3.18 16.54
C PRO A 208 -16.00 -4.12 16.07
N GLU A 209 -16.31 -5.31 15.54
CA GLU A 209 -15.29 -6.20 14.96
C GLU A 209 -14.62 -5.62 13.70
N ASP A 210 -15.37 -4.91 12.86
CA ASP A 210 -14.81 -4.32 11.65
C ASP A 210 -13.89 -3.15 12.01
N VAL A 211 -14.28 -2.32 12.98
CA VAL A 211 -13.42 -1.25 13.51
C VAL A 211 -12.14 -1.83 14.11
N ARG A 212 -12.26 -2.90 14.92
CA ARG A 212 -11.09 -3.58 15.48
C ARG A 212 -10.17 -4.14 14.41
N LEU A 213 -10.69 -4.77 13.36
CA LEU A 213 -9.90 -5.27 12.24
C LEU A 213 -9.01 -4.16 11.65
N GLY A 214 -9.61 -3.01 11.34
CA GLY A 214 -8.90 -1.86 10.79
C GLY A 214 -7.80 -1.33 11.71
N PHE A 215 -8.14 -1.16 12.98
CA PHE A 215 -7.23 -0.67 14.00
C PHE A 215 -6.04 -1.62 14.18
N THR A 216 -6.30 -2.92 14.39
CA THR A 216 -5.27 -3.96 14.52
C THR A 216 -4.39 -4.02 13.27
N ALA A 217 -4.99 -3.97 12.07
CA ALA A 217 -4.22 -3.99 10.82
C ALA A 217 -3.25 -2.82 10.72
N CYS A 218 -3.68 -1.60 11.05
CA CYS A 218 -2.79 -0.44 11.04
C CYS A 218 -1.64 -0.60 12.04
N HIS A 219 -1.95 -0.95 13.29
CA HIS A 219 -0.94 -1.10 14.34
C HIS A 219 0.10 -2.18 14.00
N GLU A 220 -0.36 -3.37 13.60
CA GLU A 220 0.51 -4.50 13.29
C GLU A 220 1.41 -4.23 12.07
N LEU A 221 0.84 -3.71 10.99
CA LEU A 221 1.61 -3.41 9.79
C LEU A 221 2.62 -2.27 10.04
N HIS A 222 2.25 -1.27 10.83
CA HIS A 222 3.16 -0.19 11.20
C HIS A 222 4.31 -0.67 12.11
N ALA A 223 4.00 -1.53 13.08
CA ALA A 223 5.02 -2.15 13.93
C ALA A 223 6.02 -2.97 13.10
N ARG A 224 5.53 -3.74 12.12
CA ARG A 224 6.37 -4.54 11.22
C ARG A 224 7.20 -3.68 10.27
N LEU A 225 6.64 -2.58 9.74
CA LEU A 225 7.41 -1.60 8.97
C LEU A 225 8.55 -1.01 9.82
N THR A 226 8.26 -0.64 11.06
CA THR A 226 9.25 -0.11 12.01
C THR A 226 10.37 -1.12 12.26
N GLN A 227 10.03 -2.39 12.51
CA GLN A 227 11.00 -3.48 12.65
C GLN A 227 11.84 -3.69 11.39
N HIS A 228 11.22 -3.63 10.20
CA HIS A 228 11.91 -3.76 8.92
C HIS A 228 12.93 -2.64 8.71
N VAL A 229 12.54 -1.38 9.00
CA VAL A 229 13.45 -0.22 8.93
C VAL A 229 14.61 -0.40 9.89
N HIS A 230 14.34 -0.78 11.14
CA HIS A 230 15.36 -1.03 12.15
C HIS A 230 16.37 -2.10 11.70
N ALA A 231 15.89 -3.28 11.29
CA ALA A 231 16.73 -4.38 10.86
C ALA A 231 17.56 -4.05 9.60
N SER A 232 16.98 -3.29 8.67
CA SER A 232 17.69 -2.85 7.46
C SER A 232 18.86 -1.91 7.80
N ARG A 233 18.63 -0.97 8.73
CA ARG A 233 19.67 -0.04 9.21
C ARG A 233 20.79 -0.76 9.94
N GLN A 234 20.46 -1.72 10.82
CA GLN A 234 21.46 -2.54 11.50
C GLN A 234 22.34 -3.32 10.50
N ALA A 235 21.77 -3.74 9.39
CA ALA A 235 22.49 -4.43 8.33
C ALA A 235 23.24 -3.49 7.35
N GLY A 236 23.33 -2.19 7.66
CA GLY A 236 24.03 -1.20 6.83
C GLY A 236 23.32 -0.87 5.51
N ARG A 237 22.07 -1.32 5.33
CA ARG A 237 21.26 -0.99 4.16
C ARG A 237 20.46 0.29 4.44
N SER A 238 20.28 1.14 3.43
CA SER A 238 19.17 2.09 3.41
C SER A 238 18.02 1.42 2.66
N SER A 239 16.80 1.51 3.18
CA SER A 239 15.67 0.79 2.61
C SER A 239 15.25 1.31 1.23
N LEU A 240 15.76 2.47 0.83
CA LEU A 240 15.56 3.10 -0.49
C LEU A 240 16.72 2.93 -1.48
N ARG A 241 17.90 2.46 -1.06
CA ARG A 241 19.01 2.19 -1.99
C ARG A 241 19.73 0.90 -1.61
N GLY A 242 19.41 -0.14 -2.36
CA GLY A 242 19.99 -1.47 -2.22
C GLY A 242 18.98 -2.48 -2.72
N ARG A 243 19.08 -2.84 -4.00
CA ARG A 243 18.10 -3.66 -4.74
C ARG A 243 17.61 -4.82 -3.88
N TRP A 244 16.33 -4.80 -3.54
CA TRP A 244 15.56 -5.92 -2.98
C TRP A 244 15.34 -7.05 -3.99
N SER A 245 16.11 -7.06 -5.09
CA SER A 245 16.25 -8.21 -5.95
C SER A 245 16.91 -9.31 -5.13
N LEU A 246 16.08 -10.18 -4.58
CA LEU A 246 16.49 -11.53 -4.22
C LEU A 246 17.39 -12.01 -5.34
N THR A 247 18.64 -12.35 -5.03
CA THR A 247 19.47 -13.21 -5.86
C THR A 247 18.55 -14.29 -6.38
N GLN A 248 18.23 -14.24 -7.68
CA GLN A 248 17.53 -15.32 -8.35
C GLN A 248 18.38 -16.56 -8.09
N GLY A 249 17.95 -17.38 -7.13
CA GLY A 249 18.40 -18.76 -7.09
C GLY A 249 18.06 -19.30 -8.46
N ARG A 250 19.12 -19.62 -9.23
CA ARG A 250 19.02 -20.12 -10.60
C ARG A 250 17.86 -21.10 -10.68
N VAL A 251 16.76 -20.67 -11.28
CA VAL A 251 15.72 -21.60 -11.72
C VAL A 251 16.34 -22.25 -12.95
N ASN A 252 16.83 -23.47 -12.78
CA ASN A 252 17.20 -24.32 -13.90
C ASN A 252 15.94 -24.52 -14.75
N VAL A 253 15.87 -23.81 -15.87
CA VAL A 253 14.96 -24.15 -16.95
C VAL A 253 15.66 -25.26 -17.74
N GLY A 254 15.47 -26.49 -17.29
CA GLY A 254 15.87 -27.66 -18.07
C GLY A 254 14.98 -27.77 -19.31
N CYS A 255 15.63 -27.91 -20.47
CA CYS A 255 15.02 -28.31 -21.74
C CYS A 255 14.33 -29.68 -21.64
#